data_AF-A0A1B6GT06-F1
#
_entry.id   AF-A0A1B6GT06-F1
#
_cell.length_a   1.000
_cell.length_b   1.000
_cell.length_c   1.000
_cell.angle_alpha   90.00
_cell.angle_beta   90.00
_cell.angle_gamma   90.00
#
_symmetry.space_group_name_H-M   'P 1'
#
loop_
_entity.id
_entity.type
_entity.pdbx_description
1 polymer ?
#
loop_
_entity_poly.entity_id
_entity_poly.type
_entity_poly.pdbx_seq_one_letter_code
_entity_poly.pdbx_strand_id
1 'polypeptide(L)'
;KEPCRYEKGPWSECEPKTNMRTRTLTLKDRKKGDATAAAANCEPTKTIQKKCKKGKKACRYEKGTWSTCSAQNEMVRTDTLKDKSDSSCEQTRQITKKCKSKGQRPAKGGANRRNRQ
;
A
#
# COMPACT_ATOMS: atom_id res chain seq x y z
N LYS A 1 -2.93 -18.11 22.70
CA LYS A 1 -3.23 -18.92 21.49
C LYS A 1 -4.52 -18.36 20.91
N GLU A 2 -4.52 -17.82 19.69
CA GLU A 2 -5.77 -17.27 19.10
C GLU A 2 -6.82 -18.39 19.01
N PRO A 3 -8.05 -18.19 19.52
CA PRO A 3 -9.07 -19.23 19.58
C PRO A 3 -9.59 -19.60 18.19
N CYS A 4 -9.51 -18.68 17.23
CA CYS A 4 -9.96 -18.89 15.86
C CYS A 4 -8.83 -19.48 14.99
N ARG A 5 -8.99 -20.71 14.50
CA ARG A 5 -8.06 -21.34 13.56
C ARG A 5 -8.58 -21.21 12.14
N TYR A 6 -7.71 -20.76 11.22
CA TYR A 6 -8.08 -20.57 9.81
C TYR A 6 -7.19 -21.40 8.87
N GLU A 7 -7.76 -21.86 7.77
CA GLU A 7 -7.06 -22.34 6.58
C GLU A 7 -6.59 -21.18 5.73
N LYS A 8 -5.38 -21.31 5.20
CA LYS A 8 -4.76 -20.29 4.37
C LYS A 8 -4.95 -20.68 2.91
N GLY A 9 -5.74 -19.92 2.17
CA GLY A 9 -5.81 -20.05 0.72
C GLY A 9 -4.50 -19.64 0.01
N PRO A 10 -4.43 -19.84 -1.31
CA PRO A 10 -3.30 -19.37 -2.11
C PRO A 10 -3.21 -17.84 -2.10
N TRP A 11 -2.00 -17.31 -2.33
CA TRP A 11 -1.82 -15.89 -2.56
C TRP A 11 -2.31 -15.51 -3.97
N SER A 12 -3.03 -14.40 -4.07
CA SER A 12 -3.33 -13.75 -5.34
C SER A 12 -2.06 -13.38 -6.09
N GLU A 13 -2.23 -13.02 -7.36
CA GLU A 13 -1.21 -12.31 -8.11
C GLU A 13 -0.88 -10.95 -7.46
N CYS A 14 0.27 -10.41 -7.84
CA CYS A 14 0.71 -9.11 -7.32
C CYS A 14 -0.01 -8.00 -8.07
N GLU A 15 -0.68 -7.11 -7.35
CA GLU A 15 -1.26 -5.92 -7.95
C GLU A 15 -0.15 -4.89 -8.25
N PRO A 16 0.07 -4.50 -9.53
CA PRO A 16 1.20 -3.66 -9.89
C PRO A 16 1.14 -2.24 -9.32
N LYS A 17 -0.07 -1.72 -9.11
CA LYS A 17 -0.33 -0.36 -8.60
C LYS A 17 0.05 -0.21 -7.12
N THR A 18 -0.36 -1.16 -6.29
CA THR A 18 -0.16 -1.12 -4.83
C THR A 18 1.07 -1.93 -4.37
N ASN A 19 1.60 -2.81 -5.24
CA ASN A 19 2.62 -3.81 -4.91
C ASN A 19 2.18 -4.75 -3.77
N MET A 20 0.89 -5.02 -3.68
CA MET A 20 0.27 -5.88 -2.68
C MET A 20 -0.30 -7.13 -3.33
N ARG A 21 -0.36 -8.21 -2.56
CA ARG A 21 -1.12 -9.42 -2.87
C ARG A 21 -1.97 -9.80 -1.68
N THR A 22 -3.10 -10.42 -1.93
CA THR A 22 -4.06 -10.80 -0.89
C THR A 22 -4.20 -12.30 -0.84
N ARG A 23 -4.67 -12.83 0.29
CA ARG A 23 -5.20 -14.19 0.34
C ARG A 23 -6.36 -14.25 1.31
N THR A 24 -7.27 -15.17 1.03
CA THR A 24 -8.40 -15.47 1.89
C THR A 24 -8.00 -16.51 2.93
N LEU A 25 -8.43 -16.28 4.16
CA LEU A 25 -8.37 -17.20 5.28
C LEU A 25 -9.78 -17.70 5.54
N THR A 26 -10.00 -19.01 5.47
CA THR A 26 -11.31 -19.62 5.73
C THR A 26 -11.29 -20.24 7.12
N LEU A 27 -12.31 -19.99 7.93
CA LEU A 27 -12.41 -20.56 9.28
C LEU A 27 -12.40 -22.09 9.16
N LYS A 28 -11.50 -22.76 9.89
CA LYS A 28 -11.55 -24.22 9.97
C LYS A 28 -12.81 -24.62 10.70
N ASP A 29 -13.59 -25.52 10.11
CA ASP A 29 -14.68 -26.17 10.82
C ASP A 29 -14.13 -26.81 12.10
N ARG A 30 -14.82 -26.51 13.20
CA ARG A 30 -14.38 -26.93 14.51
C ARG A 30 -14.53 -28.44 14.59
N LYS A 31 -13.49 -29.15 15.05
CA LYS A 31 -13.71 -30.46 15.67
C LYS A 31 -14.69 -30.24 16.81
N LYS A 32 -15.89 -30.83 16.71
CA LYS A 32 -16.95 -30.82 17.71
C LYS A 32 -16.36 -31.23 19.07
N GLY A 33 -16.11 -30.27 19.97
CA GLY A 33 -15.56 -30.54 21.30
C GLY A 33 -14.69 -29.46 21.96
N ASP A 34 -14.21 -28.44 21.23
CA ASP A 34 -13.37 -27.39 21.84
C ASP A 34 -14.21 -26.20 22.33
N ALA A 35 -14.55 -26.20 23.62
CA ALA A 35 -15.44 -25.23 24.28
C ALA A 35 -14.95 -23.76 24.20
N THR A 36 -13.69 -23.55 23.86
CA THR A 36 -13.08 -22.20 23.78
C THR A 36 -13.42 -21.45 22.49
N ALA A 37 -13.84 -22.16 21.43
CA ALA A 37 -14.15 -21.55 20.14
C ALA A 37 -15.58 -20.96 20.09
N ALA A 38 -16.51 -21.42 20.95
CA ALA A 38 -17.89 -20.89 21.00
C ALA A 38 -17.97 -19.49 21.60
N ALA A 39 -17.04 -19.15 22.50
CA ALA A 39 -16.92 -17.82 23.07
C ALA A 39 -16.29 -16.80 22.12
N ALA A 40 -15.54 -17.26 21.11
CA ALA A 40 -14.89 -16.40 20.14
C ALA A 40 -15.81 -16.20 18.92
N ASN A 41 -16.38 -15.00 18.79
CA ASN A 41 -17.13 -14.57 17.61
C ASN A 41 -16.17 -14.46 16.39
N CYS A 42 -15.82 -15.60 15.80
CA CYS A 42 -14.88 -15.70 14.70
C CYS A 42 -15.60 -15.46 13.36
N GLU A 43 -15.10 -14.53 12.55
CA GLU A 43 -15.58 -14.34 11.18
C GLU A 43 -15.33 -15.60 10.32
N PRO A 44 -16.26 -15.97 9.43
CA PRO A 44 -16.13 -17.18 8.61
C PRO A 44 -15.00 -17.07 7.59
N THR A 45 -14.73 -15.88 7.07
CA THR A 45 -13.61 -15.60 6.16
C THR A 45 -12.92 -14.30 6.53
N LYS A 46 -11.60 -14.25 6.32
CA LYS A 46 -10.78 -13.04 6.52
C LYS A 46 -9.84 -12.86 5.36
N THR A 47 -9.65 -11.62 4.90
CA THR A 47 -8.66 -11.31 3.87
C THR A 47 -7.43 -10.71 4.53
N ILE A 48 -6.25 -11.26 4.22
CA ILE A 48 -4.99 -10.66 4.64
C ILE A 48 -4.21 -10.17 3.43
N GLN A 49 -3.46 -9.09 3.60
CA GLN A 49 -2.61 -8.53 2.55
C GLN A 49 -1.14 -8.61 2.93
N LYS A 50 -0.28 -8.78 1.92
CA LYS A 50 1.17 -8.73 2.10
C LYS A 50 1.82 -8.05 0.90
N LYS A 51 2.90 -7.32 1.14
CA LYS A 51 3.77 -6.82 0.07
C LYS A 51 4.27 -7.96 -0.81
N CYS A 52 4.31 -7.71 -2.11
CA CYS A 52 4.90 -8.65 -3.06
C CYS A 52 6.42 -8.78 -2.83
N LYS A 53 6.99 -9.91 -3.25
CA LYS A 53 8.46 -10.08 -3.22
C LYS A 53 9.13 -9.05 -4.14
N LYS A 54 10.32 -8.58 -3.76
CA LYS A 54 11.19 -7.79 -4.65
C LYS A 54 11.38 -8.57 -5.96
N GLY A 55 11.18 -7.91 -7.09
CA GLY A 55 11.27 -8.51 -8.43
C GLY A 55 9.93 -8.80 -9.10
N LYS A 56 8.81 -8.84 -8.36
CA LYS A 56 7.48 -8.72 -8.98
C LYS A 56 7.34 -7.30 -9.54
N LYS A 57 6.99 -7.20 -10.83
CA LYS A 57 6.92 -5.93 -11.55
C LYS A 57 5.83 -5.05 -10.92
N ALA A 58 6.25 -3.96 -10.29
CA ALA A 58 5.33 -2.92 -9.82
C ALA A 58 5.37 -1.78 -10.83
N CYS A 59 4.36 -0.90 -10.82
CA CYS A 59 4.42 0.33 -11.60
C CYS A 59 5.45 1.29 -11.00
N ARG A 60 6.66 1.30 -11.57
CA ARG A 60 7.73 2.21 -11.15
C ARG A 60 7.84 3.32 -12.17
N TYR A 61 7.85 4.56 -11.71
CA TYR A 61 7.91 5.70 -12.60
C TYR A 61 9.14 6.55 -12.35
N GLU A 62 9.71 7.08 -13.41
CA GLU A 62 10.64 8.19 -13.42
C GLU A 62 9.85 9.49 -13.28
N LYS A 63 10.27 10.34 -12.35
CA LYS A 63 9.56 11.59 -12.04
C LYS A 63 10.05 12.67 -12.97
N GLY A 64 9.15 13.32 -13.70
CA GLY A 64 9.48 14.50 -14.48
C GLY A 64 9.67 15.75 -13.63
N THR A 65 9.70 16.90 -14.29
CA THR A 65 9.79 18.21 -13.62
C THR A 65 8.39 18.70 -13.27
N TRP A 66 8.22 19.34 -12.11
CA TRP A 66 6.97 20.04 -11.80
C TRP A 66 6.80 21.24 -12.72
N SER A 67 5.59 21.44 -13.23
CA SER A 67 5.22 22.67 -13.94
C SER A 67 5.34 23.89 -13.04
N THR A 68 5.32 25.07 -13.65
CA THR A 68 5.02 26.31 -12.92
C THR A 68 3.63 26.22 -12.27
N CYS A 69 3.40 27.08 -11.28
CA CYS A 69 2.10 27.17 -10.64
C CYS A 69 1.08 27.78 -11.61
N SER A 70 -0.04 27.10 -11.83
CA SER A 70 -1.16 27.61 -12.61
C SER A 70 -1.92 28.70 -11.86
N ALA A 71 -2.79 29.42 -12.58
CA ALA A 71 -3.70 30.39 -11.97
C ALA A 71 -4.64 29.77 -10.91
N GLN A 72 -4.85 28.45 -10.96
CA GLN A 72 -5.66 27.69 -10.00
C GLN A 72 -4.87 27.28 -8.74
N ASN A 73 -3.64 27.79 -8.57
CA ASN A 73 -2.75 27.44 -7.48
C ASN A 73 -2.38 25.94 -7.48
N GLU A 74 -2.23 25.35 -8.66
CA GLU A 74 -1.85 23.94 -8.86
C GLU A 74 -0.61 23.81 -9.75
N MET A 75 0.18 22.78 -9.51
CA MET A 75 1.29 22.36 -10.37
C MET A 75 1.10 20.90 -10.76
N VAL A 76 1.45 20.59 -12.00
CA VAL A 76 1.33 19.26 -12.59
C VAL A 76 2.72 18.71 -12.89
N ARG A 77 2.92 17.43 -12.67
CA ARG A 77 4.13 16.71 -13.08
C ARG A 77 3.75 15.45 -13.83
N THR A 78 4.36 15.25 -14.98
CA THR A 78 4.25 13.99 -15.72
C THR A 78 5.35 13.04 -15.28
N ASP A 79 4.98 11.83 -14.85
CA ASP A 79 5.90 10.74 -14.54
C ASP A 79 5.84 9.69 -15.68
N THR A 80 6.98 9.16 -16.10
CA THR A 80 7.10 8.15 -17.19
C THR A 80 7.41 6.77 -16.61
N LEU A 81 6.82 5.71 -17.14
CA LEU A 81 7.03 4.33 -16.68
C LEU A 81 8.48 3.89 -16.91
N LYS A 82 9.11 3.30 -15.89
CA LYS A 82 10.48 2.76 -15.98
C LYS A 82 10.49 1.40 -16.64
N ASP A 83 11.59 1.11 -17.34
CA ASP A 83 11.92 -0.23 -17.80
C ASP A 83 11.90 -1.23 -16.64
N LYS A 84 11.37 -2.43 -16.89
CA LYS A 84 11.11 -3.50 -15.90
C LYS A 84 9.90 -3.26 -14.99
N SER A 85 9.11 -2.21 -15.21
CA SER A 85 7.76 -2.13 -14.64
C SER A 85 6.82 -3.11 -15.31
N ASP A 86 5.64 -3.29 -14.73
CA ASP A 86 4.63 -4.17 -15.30
C ASP A 86 4.03 -3.52 -16.56
N SER A 87 3.78 -4.32 -17.61
CA SER A 87 3.24 -3.80 -18.88
C SER A 87 1.77 -3.40 -18.78
N SER A 88 1.05 -3.81 -17.72
CA SER A 88 -0.30 -3.33 -17.43
C SER A 88 -0.34 -1.92 -16.83
N CYS A 89 0.82 -1.34 -16.48
CA CYS A 89 0.91 0.00 -15.95
C CYS A 89 0.76 1.05 -17.06
N GLU A 90 0.21 2.21 -16.72
CA GLU A 90 0.15 3.35 -17.61
C GLU A 90 1.56 3.78 -18.01
N GLN A 91 1.78 4.07 -19.31
CA GLN A 91 3.09 4.48 -19.81
C GLN A 91 3.52 5.85 -19.24
N THR A 92 2.56 6.72 -18.98
CA THR A 92 2.76 8.03 -18.35
C THR A 92 1.60 8.32 -17.41
N ARG A 93 1.88 8.97 -16.28
CA ARG A 93 0.84 9.46 -15.36
C ARG A 93 1.06 10.93 -15.02
N GLN A 94 -0.03 11.67 -14.85
CA GLN A 94 0.01 13.04 -14.35
C GLN A 94 -0.30 13.08 -12.86
N ILE A 95 0.52 13.82 -12.11
CA ILE A 95 0.29 14.08 -10.69
C ILE A 95 0.09 15.58 -10.52
N THR A 96 -1.06 15.95 -9.97
CA THR A 96 -1.38 17.32 -9.60
C THR A 96 -1.14 17.55 -8.12
N LYS A 97 -0.58 18.70 -7.76
CA LYS A 97 -0.45 19.15 -6.37
C LYS A 97 -0.75 20.63 -6.27
N LYS A 98 -1.31 21.06 -5.15
CA LYS A 98 -1.44 22.49 -4.83
C LYS A 98 -0.06 23.12 -4.67
N CYS A 99 0.11 24.33 -5.17
CA CYS A 99 1.35 25.07 -4.94
C CYS A 99 1.46 25.47 -3.48
N LYS A 100 2.70 25.63 -3.01
CA LYS A 100 2.94 26.19 -1.69
C LYS A 100 2.62 27.68 -1.77
N SER A 101 1.55 28.12 -1.09
CA SER A 101 1.35 29.55 -0.85
C SER A 101 2.56 30.06 -0.07
N LYS A 102 3.09 31.23 -0.42
CA LYS A 102 4.08 31.95 0.40
C LYS A 102 3.42 32.56 1.66
N GLY A 103 2.53 31.81 2.31
CA GLY A 103 1.83 32.20 3.53
C GLY A 103 1.97 31.10 4.57
N GLN A 104 2.85 31.34 5.54
CA GLN A 104 2.96 30.65 6.84
C GLN A 104 3.30 29.15 6.80
N ARG A 105 4.60 28.83 6.75
CA ARG A 105 5.10 27.64 7.47
C ARG A 105 5.20 28.04 8.94
N PRO A 106 4.46 27.46 9.90
CA PRO A 106 4.99 27.39 11.25
C PRO A 106 6.29 26.60 11.17
N ALA A 107 7.38 27.19 11.66
CA ALA A 107 8.67 26.55 11.77
C ALA A 107 8.54 25.30 12.68
N LYS A 108 8.28 24.13 12.10
CA LYS A 108 8.44 22.87 12.82
C LYS A 108 9.93 22.55 12.86
N GLY A 109 10.45 22.62 14.08
CA GLY A 109 11.87 22.55 14.41
C GLY A 109 12.59 21.34 13.84
N GLY A 110 13.90 21.52 13.66
CA GLY A 110 14.83 20.47 13.28
C GLY A 110 14.68 19.28 14.23
N ALA A 111 14.30 18.14 13.66
CA ALA A 111 14.35 16.87 14.38
C ALA A 111 15.83 16.52 14.60
N ASN A 112 16.29 16.84 15.80
CA ASN A 112 17.55 16.45 16.38
C ASN A 112 17.71 14.93 16.25
N ARG A 113 18.62 14.47 15.37
CA ARG A 113 19.07 13.07 15.33
C ARG A 113 19.89 12.80 16.59
N ARG A 114 19.23 12.40 17.68
CA ARG A 114 19.95 11.80 18.81
C ARG A 114 20.27 10.35 18.48
N ASN A 115 21.54 10.13 18.22
CA ASN A 115 22.21 8.84 18.17
C ASN A 115 22.01 8.14 19.52
N ARG A 116 21.47 6.91 19.51
CA ARG A 116 21.35 6.06 20.71
C ARG A 116 22.53 5.08 20.67
N GLN A 117 23.56 5.38 21.46
CA GLN A 117 24.44 4.34 22.03
C GLN A 117 23.75 3.76 23.26
#